data_AF-A0AAF0RYE2-F1
#
_entry.id   AF-A0AAF0RYE2-F1
#
_cell.length_a   1.000
_cell.length_b   1.000
_cell.length_c   1.000
_cell.angle_alpha   90.00
_cell.angle_beta   90.00
_cell.angle_gamma   90.00
#
_symmetry.space_group_name_H-M   'P 1'
#
loop_
_entity.id
_entity.type
_entity.pdbx_description
1 polymer ?
#
loop_
_entity_poly.entity_id
_entity_poly.type
_entity_poly.pdbx_seq_one_letter_code
_entity_poly.pdbx_strand_id
1 'polypeptide(L)' 'MARVQVNQRELRKLMEQIARQLEDADRSFRETHTGLPVHVVRADVGDALPSGIQLSPEALDDYVAAVSADQPFEFRLGG' A
#
# COMPACT_ATOMS: atom_id res chain seq x y z
N MET A 1 -30.53 -12.00 -14.37
CA MET A 1 -29.12 -11.91 -13.97
C MET A 1 -28.53 -10.62 -14.52
N ALA A 2 -28.30 -9.60 -13.68
CA ALA A 2 -27.78 -8.32 -14.12
C ALA A 2 -26.28 -8.44 -14.42
N ARG A 3 -25.89 -8.36 -15.68
CA ARG A 3 -24.48 -8.20 -16.07
C ARG A 3 -24.06 -6.80 -15.65
N VAL A 4 -23.26 -6.70 -14.59
CA VAL A 4 -22.55 -5.46 -14.27
C VAL A 4 -21.59 -5.19 -15.42
N GLN A 5 -22.01 -4.36 -16.38
CA GLN A 5 -21.08 -3.69 -17.28
C GLN A 5 -20.27 -2.75 -16.38
N VAL A 6 -19.13 -3.23 -15.88
CA VAL A 6 -18.17 -2.39 -15.18
C VAL A 6 -17.72 -1.33 -16.18
N ASN A 7 -18.28 -0.14 -16.05
CA ASN A 7 -18.00 0.98 -16.93
C ASN A 7 -16.53 1.37 -16.69
N GLN A 8 -15.67 1.24 -17.71
CA GLN A 8 -14.20 1.41 -17.55
C GLN A 8 -13.82 2.73 -16.88
N ARG A 9 -14.64 3.78 -17.03
CA ARG A 9 -14.46 5.06 -16.36
C ARG A 9 -14.61 4.98 -14.84
N GLU A 10 -15.58 4.22 -14.36
CA GLU A 10 -15.83 4.05 -12.94
C GLU A 10 -14.77 3.13 -12.30
N LEU A 11 -14.30 2.11 -13.03
CA LEU A 11 -13.14 1.32 -12.60
C LEU A 11 -11.88 2.18 -12.45
N ARG A 12 -11.62 3.08 -13.42
CA ARG A 12 -10.47 3.98 -13.36
C ARG A 12 -10.53 4.90 -12.14
N LYS A 13 -11.69 5.52 -11.88
CA LYS A 13 -11.88 6.36 -10.69
C LYS A 13 -11.65 5.58 -9.39
N LEU A 14 -12.14 4.34 -9.33
CA LEU A 14 -11.96 3.47 -8.17
C LEU A 14 -10.47 3.14 -7.95
N MET A 15 -9.74 2.82 -9.02
CA MET A 15 -8.29 2.61 -8.95
C MET A 15 -7.53 3.86 -8.52
N GLU A 16 -7.90 5.04 -9.03
CA GLU A 16 -7.31 6.31 -8.60
C GLU A 16 -7.64 6.64 -7.12
N GLN A 17 -8.79 6.21 -6.61
CA GLN A 17 -9.12 6.34 -5.19
C GLN A 17 -8.28 5.40 -4.34
N ILE A 18 -8.11 4.14 -4.76
CA ILE A 18 -7.26 3.17 -4.07
C ILE A 18 -5.80 3.64 -4.06
N ALA A 19 -5.29 4.13 -5.18
CA ALA A 19 -3.93 4.67 -5.27
C ALA A 19 -3.71 5.83 -4.29
N ARG A 20 -4.65 6.78 -4.23
CA ARG A 20 -4.59 7.89 -3.27
C ARG A 20 -4.64 7.41 -1.82
N GLN A 21 -5.52 6.46 -1.50
CA GLN A 21 -5.58 5.89 -0.15
C GLN A 21 -4.29 5.19 0.24
N LEU A 22 -3.64 4.51 -0.70
CA LEU A 22 -2.37 3.84 -0.47
C LEU A 22 -1.22 4.84 -0.27
N GLU A 23 -1.17 5.92 -1.06
CA GLU A 23 -0.20 7.01 -0.89
C GLU A 23 -0.40 7.76 0.43
N ASP A 24 -1.64 8.01 0.84
CA ASP A 24 -1.95 8.64 2.13
C ASP A 24 -1.55 7.72 3.30
N ALA A 25 -1.84 6.42 3.19
CA ALA A 25 -1.47 5.42 4.19
C ALA A 25 0.05 5.27 4.30
N ASP A 26 0.78 5.15 3.19
CA ASP A 26 2.24 5.07 3.16
C ASP A 26 2.89 6.30 3.81
N ARG A 27 2.42 7.50 3.46
CA ARG A 27 2.93 8.74 4.03
C ARG A 27 2.73 8.78 5.54
N SER A 28 1.51 8.50 6.02
CA SER A 28 1.22 8.50 7.45
C SER A 28 2.01 7.44 8.21
N PHE A 29 2.22 6.28 7.58
CA PHE A 29 3.03 5.21 8.15
C PHE A 29 4.51 5.62 8.27
N ARG A 30 5.08 6.21 7.22
CA ARG A 30 6.47 6.71 7.22
C ARG A 30 6.70 7.81 8.26
N GLU A 31 5.75 8.73 8.45
CA GLU A 31 5.86 9.78 9.48
C GLU A 31 6.12 9.22 10.89
N THR A 32 5.67 8.00 11.17
CA THR A 32 5.76 7.36 12.49
C THR A 32 6.77 6.21 12.55
N HIS A 33 7.11 5.60 11.41
CA HIS A 33 7.91 4.37 11.34
C HIS A 33 9.27 4.52 10.64
N THR A 34 9.56 5.67 10.04
CA THR A 34 10.89 5.95 9.48
C THR A 34 11.96 5.88 10.57
N GLY A 35 13.06 5.16 10.29
CA GLY A 35 14.16 4.97 11.23
C GLY A 35 13.90 3.95 12.35
N LEU A 36 12.70 3.35 12.42
CA LEU A 36 12.44 2.23 13.33
C LEU A 36 13.05 0.94 12.80
N PRO A 37 13.36 -0.04 13.67
CA PRO A 37 13.83 -1.35 13.24
C PRO A 37 12.82 -2.06 12.32
N VAL A 38 13.32 -2.73 11.29
CA VAL A 38 12.54 -3.49 10.30
C VAL A 38 11.48 -4.40 10.93
N HIS A 39 11.78 -5.07 12.05
CA HIS A 39 10.80 -5.96 12.70
C HIS A 39 9.60 -5.22 13.31
N VAL A 40 9.77 -3.97 13.76
CA VAL A 40 8.68 -3.12 14.27
C VAL A 40 7.81 -2.69 13.09
N VAL A 41 8.45 -2.13 12.05
CA VAL A 41 7.78 -1.72 10.82
C VAL A 41 7.00 -2.90 10.18
N ARG A 42 7.56 -4.11 10.21
CA ARG A 42 6.90 -5.31 9.69
C ARG A 42 5.67 -5.74 10.49
N ALA A 43 5.66 -5.50 11.81
CA ALA A 43 4.51 -5.84 12.64
C ALA A 43 3.32 -4.89 12.35
N ASP A 44 3.61 -3.61 12.14
CA ASP A 44 2.59 -2.55 12.09
C ASP A 44 2.09 -2.24 10.66
N VAL A 45 2.85 -2.63 9.63
CA VAL A 45 2.47 -2.45 8.21
C VAL A 45 1.12 -3.09 7.85
N GLY A 46 0.76 -4.21 8.48
CA GLY A 46 -0.49 -4.92 8.22
C GLY A 46 -1.72 -4.11 8.63
N ASP A 47 -1.56 -3.26 9.66
CA ASP A 47 -2.60 -2.36 10.15
C ASP A 47 -2.61 -1.02 9.38
N ALA A 48 -1.47 -0.63 8.79
CA ALA A 48 -1.34 0.59 8.01
C ALA A 48 -1.92 0.46 6.59
N LEU A 49 -1.87 -0.73 5.98
CA LEU A 49 -2.37 -0.93 4.63
C LEU A 49 -3.91 -1.02 4.58
N PRO A 50 -4.56 -0.46 3.54
CA PRO A 50 -6.01 -0.56 3.38
C PRO A 50 -6.49 -2.02 3.37
N SER A 51 -7.63 -2.28 4.02
CA SER A 51 -8.24 -3.61 4.12
C SER A 51 -8.58 -4.15 2.72
N GLY A 52 -7.73 -5.01 2.18
CA GLY A 52 -7.82 -5.52 0.81
C GLY A 52 -6.52 -5.44 0.02
N ILE A 53 -5.52 -4.69 0.51
CA ILE A 53 -4.17 -4.70 -0.06
C ILE A 53 -3.31 -5.64 0.79
N GLN A 54 -2.94 -6.77 0.20
CA GLN A 54 -1.92 -7.67 0.74
C GLN A 54 -0.69 -7.61 -0.15
N LEU A 55 0.44 -7.28 0.45
CA LEU A 55 1.74 -7.43 -0.19
C LEU A 55 2.15 -8.90 -0.17
N SER A 56 2.86 -9.33 -1.22
CA SER A 56 3.58 -10.59 -1.15
C SER A 56 4.66 -10.50 -0.06
N PRO A 57 5.11 -11.63 0.52
CA PRO A 57 6.16 -11.62 1.55
C PRO A 57 7.43 -10.88 1.09
N GLU A 58 7.80 -11.03 -0.18
CA GLU A 58 8.95 -10.34 -0.79
C GLU A 58 8.74 -8.83 -0.87
N ALA A 59 7.60 -8.38 -1.41
CA ALA A 59 7.28 -6.95 -1.51
C ALA A 59 7.12 -6.30 -0.13
N LEU A 60 6.66 -7.08 0.85
CA LEU A 60 6.57 -6.64 2.23
C LEU A 60 7.96 -6.41 2.83
N ASP A 61 8.88 -7.37 2.69
CA ASP A 61 10.24 -7.23 3.21
C ASP A 61 10.97 -6.03 2.55
N ASP A 62 10.80 -5.84 1.24
CA ASP A 62 11.33 -4.68 0.51
C ASP A 62 10.73 -3.35 1.00
N TYR A 63 9.40 -3.31 1.17
CA TYR A 63 8.70 -2.12 1.67
C TYR A 63 9.16 -1.73 3.07
N VAL A 64 9.21 -2.70 3.98
CA VAL A 64 9.61 -2.49 5.37
C VAL A 64 11.06 -2.02 5.45
N ALA A 65 11.96 -2.58 4.64
CA ALA A 65 13.33 -2.11 4.53
C ALA A 65 13.40 -0.67 4.02
N ALA A 66 12.60 -0.33 3.00
CA ALA A 66 12.55 1.02 2.45
C ALA A 66 12.02 2.05 3.46
N VAL A 67 10.97 1.73 4.22
CA VAL A 67 10.45 2.62 5.28
C VAL A 67 11.48 2.80 6.40
N SER A 68 12.07 1.70 6.88
CA SER A 68 13.10 1.73 7.93
C SER A 68 14.32 2.58 7.53
N ALA A 69 14.72 2.51 6.26
CA ALA A 69 15.87 3.24 5.72
C ALA A 69 15.57 4.65 5.18
N ASP A 70 14.33 5.15 5.33
CA ASP A 70 13.86 6.41 4.73
C ASP A 70 14.06 6.48 3.20
N GLN A 71 13.88 5.35 2.52
CA GLN A 71 14.05 5.23 1.08
C GLN A 71 12.70 5.24 0.35
N PRO A 72 12.66 5.81 -0.87
CA PRO A 72 11.45 5.79 -1.69
C PRO A 72 11.06 4.34 -2.04
N PHE A 73 9.75 4.07 -2.04
CA PHE A 73 9.20 2.79 -2.45
C PHE A 73 8.02 3.03 -3.41
N GLU A 74 7.95 2.24 -4.49
CA GLU A 74 6.84 2.30 -5.42
C GLU A 74 5.94 1.07 -5.26
N PHE A 75 4.69 1.30 -4.90
CA PHE A 75 3.68 0.26 -4.92
C PHE A 75 3.30 -0.07 -6.36
N ARG A 76 3.71 -1.25 -6.82
CA ARG A 76 3.22 -1.80 -8.08
C ARG A 76 1.88 -2.46 -7.86
N LEU A 77 0.80 -1.70 -8.06
CA LEU A 77 -0.56 -2.24 -8.18
C LEU A 77 -0.65 -3.02 -9.50
N GLY A 78 -0.25 -4.29 -9.46
CA GLY A 78 -0.42 -5.22 -10.58
C GLY A 78 -1.90 -5.51 -10.80
N GLY A 79 -2.36 -5.32 -12.04
CA GLY A 79 -3.66 -5.82 -12.51
C GLY A 79 -3.64 -7.31 -12.81
#